data_AF-A0A3D9H0P7-F1
#
_entry.id   AF-A0A3D9H0P7-F1
#
_cell.length_a   1.000
_cell.length_b   1.000
_cell.length_c   1.000
_cell.angle_alpha   90.00
_cell.angle_beta   90.00
_cell.angle_gamma   90.00
#
_symmetry.space_group_name_H-M   'P 1'
#
loop_
_entity.id
_entity.type
_entity.pdbx_description
1 polymer ?
#
loop_
_entity_poly.entity_id
_entity_poly.type
_entity_poly.pdbx_seq_one_letter_code
_entity_poly.pdbx_strand_id
1 'polypeptide(L)'
;MKLVQLIELLNKAESENGYENYDDELAYAYGEIFGKEKLDKVINSTGWPKDYHFCWDELIIKKLNNDLLNSQKYLSLIKSKHEKFWITIDLIKNALFELSNSQIGIDLIDSLQIEDLKFKGYRLLLKYYALNGDLINFKNTLAKCDTKKGPRDEIYGAKGFLLSALVNIDGFHKTYELSQSNFFKNKSTDYILDLTVPMTKESDIEKLDVFLNQYPELEEKMPTLRQTLYIELVKNNDFNQEFFNNALIYLEKIPKKDRYDWDVFELAVTTKNLDLIKRCKKVLKTPTVRKELNKYIDSISKN
;
A
#
# COMPACT_ATOMS: atom_id res chain seq x y z
N MET A 1 25.01 -9.73 -4.93
CA MET A 1 25.73 -11.00 -5.18
C MET A 1 27.21 -10.70 -5.42
N LYS A 2 28.14 -11.43 -4.81
CA LYS A 2 29.59 -11.25 -5.03
C LYS A 2 29.98 -11.88 -6.38
N LEU A 3 31.00 -11.36 -7.08
CA LEU A 3 31.46 -11.85 -8.41
C LEU A 3 31.69 -13.37 -8.46
N VAL A 4 32.21 -13.94 -7.37
CA VAL A 4 32.43 -15.40 -7.23
C VAL A 4 31.12 -16.18 -7.35
N GLN A 5 30.04 -15.71 -6.72
CA GLN A 5 28.73 -16.35 -6.77
C GLN A 5 28.07 -16.25 -8.15
N LEU A 6 28.34 -15.16 -8.90
CA LEU A 6 27.88 -15.00 -10.29
C LEU A 6 28.58 -16.01 -11.22
N ILE A 7 29.89 -16.22 -11.02
CA ILE A 7 30.67 -17.19 -11.78
C ILE A 7 30.25 -18.63 -11.43
N GLU A 8 30.01 -18.93 -10.15
CA GLU A 8 29.49 -20.24 -9.72
C GLU A 8 28.12 -20.55 -10.32
N LEU A 9 27.23 -19.55 -10.38
CA LEU A 9 25.91 -19.67 -11.01
C LEU A 9 26.03 -20.00 -12.52
N LEU A 10 26.92 -19.32 -13.24
CA LEU A 10 27.18 -19.59 -14.66
C LEU A 10 27.77 -20.97 -14.90
N ASN A 11 28.78 -21.36 -14.12
CA ASN A 11 29.43 -22.67 -14.24
C ASN A 11 28.46 -23.81 -13.92
N LYS A 12 27.57 -23.61 -12.94
CA LYS A 12 26.52 -24.58 -12.61
C LYS A 12 25.55 -24.76 -13.77
N ALA A 13 25.06 -23.67 -14.36
CA ALA A 13 24.13 -23.74 -15.49
C ALA A 13 24.76 -24.32 -16.77
N GLU A 14 26.07 -24.12 -16.97
CA GLU A 14 26.81 -24.75 -18.06
C GLU A 14 26.89 -26.28 -17.87
N SER A 15 27.01 -26.75 -16.61
CA SER A 15 27.08 -28.17 -16.27
C SER A 15 25.74 -28.93 -16.27
N GLU A 16 24.61 -28.22 -16.10
CA GLU A 16 23.27 -28.81 -15.87
C GLU A 16 22.35 -28.82 -17.13
N ASN A 17 22.92 -28.99 -18.32
CA ASN A 17 22.27 -28.98 -19.66
C ASN A 17 22.18 -27.59 -20.34
N GLY A 18 23.33 -26.93 -20.49
CA GLY A 18 23.58 -25.98 -21.57
C GLY A 18 22.51 -24.94 -21.80
N TYR A 19 22.45 -23.91 -20.94
CA TYR A 19 21.62 -22.72 -21.08
C TYR A 19 20.10 -22.92 -21.28
N GLU A 20 19.54 -24.11 -21.46
CA GLU A 20 18.11 -24.31 -21.75
C GLU A 20 17.18 -23.94 -20.58
N ASN A 21 17.72 -23.76 -19.36
CA ASN A 21 17.04 -23.10 -18.24
C ASN A 21 17.33 -21.59 -18.26
N TYR A 22 16.57 -20.89 -19.10
CA TYR A 22 16.62 -19.45 -19.25
C TYR A 22 15.94 -18.73 -18.07
N ASP A 23 16.69 -18.54 -16.97
CA ASP A 23 16.27 -17.78 -15.78
C ASP A 23 16.86 -16.36 -15.79
N ASP A 24 16.11 -15.38 -15.28
CA ASP A 24 16.49 -13.97 -15.13
C ASP A 24 17.82 -13.81 -14.37
N GLU A 25 18.09 -14.72 -13.43
CA GLU A 25 19.33 -14.72 -12.65
C GLU A 25 20.57 -15.11 -13.48
N LEU A 26 20.40 -15.95 -14.50
CA LEU A 26 21.49 -16.39 -15.39
C LEU A 26 21.81 -15.32 -16.43
N ALA A 27 20.75 -14.75 -17.03
CA ALA A 27 20.81 -13.61 -17.91
C ALA A 27 21.56 -12.44 -17.26
N TYR A 28 21.26 -12.21 -15.99
CA TYR A 28 21.92 -11.24 -15.14
C TYR A 28 23.40 -11.54 -14.89
N ALA A 29 23.74 -12.76 -14.47
CA ALA A 29 25.13 -13.13 -14.20
C ALA A 29 26.00 -12.98 -15.47
N TYR A 30 25.44 -13.37 -16.61
CA TYR A 30 26.11 -13.23 -17.90
C TYR A 30 26.28 -11.76 -18.31
N GLY A 31 25.23 -10.95 -18.14
CA GLY A 31 25.27 -9.51 -18.43
C GLY A 31 26.27 -8.73 -17.58
N GLU A 32 26.41 -9.05 -16.30
CA GLU A 32 27.36 -8.38 -15.39
C GLU A 32 28.83 -8.75 -15.69
N ILE A 33 29.11 -10.02 -16.07
CA ILE A 33 30.48 -10.49 -16.33
C ILE A 33 30.95 -10.11 -17.74
N PHE A 34 30.08 -10.22 -18.73
CA PHE A 34 30.45 -10.11 -20.15
C PHE A 34 29.93 -8.85 -20.83
N GLY A 35 29.06 -8.08 -20.16
CA GLY A 35 28.49 -6.84 -20.66
C GLY A 35 27.24 -7.04 -21.52
N LYS A 36 26.39 -6.00 -21.53
CA LYS A 36 25.10 -5.97 -22.22
C LYS A 36 25.18 -6.34 -23.70
N GLU A 37 26.15 -5.82 -24.44
CA GLU A 37 26.27 -6.10 -25.88
C GLU A 37 26.52 -7.58 -26.19
N LYS A 38 27.27 -8.27 -25.33
CA LYS A 38 27.57 -9.69 -25.49
C LYS A 38 26.39 -10.56 -25.05
N LEU A 39 25.67 -10.14 -24.01
CA LEU A 39 24.39 -10.74 -23.63
C LEU A 39 23.36 -10.61 -24.77
N ASP A 40 23.10 -9.39 -25.26
CA ASP A 40 22.13 -9.14 -26.34
C ASP A 40 22.45 -9.96 -27.60
N LYS A 41 23.73 -10.11 -27.96
CA LYS A 41 24.14 -11.00 -29.05
C LYS A 41 23.79 -12.47 -28.80
N VAL A 42 24.04 -12.95 -27.58
CA VAL A 42 23.71 -14.33 -27.18
C VAL A 42 22.20 -14.54 -27.24
N ILE A 43 21.40 -13.70 -26.59
CA ILE A 43 19.93 -13.74 -26.60
C ILE A 43 19.38 -13.84 -28.02
N ASN A 44 19.88 -12.98 -28.91
CA ASN A 44 19.43 -12.92 -30.31
C ASN A 44 19.92 -14.09 -31.17
N SER A 45 20.93 -14.85 -30.72
CA SER A 45 21.54 -15.96 -31.46
C SER A 45 21.18 -17.36 -30.94
N THR A 46 20.82 -17.50 -29.66
CA THR A 46 20.60 -18.80 -29.01
C THR A 46 19.13 -19.22 -28.92
N GLY A 47 18.20 -18.48 -29.54
CA GLY A 47 16.79 -18.86 -29.56
C GLY A 47 16.10 -18.78 -28.20
N TRP A 48 16.51 -17.82 -27.34
CA TRP A 48 15.67 -17.41 -26.21
C TRP A 48 14.25 -17.17 -26.69
N PRO A 49 13.21 -17.52 -25.90
CA PRO A 49 11.83 -17.29 -26.31
C PRO A 49 11.69 -15.85 -26.79
N LYS A 50 11.08 -15.64 -27.97
CA LYS A 50 10.90 -14.30 -28.55
C LYS A 50 10.12 -13.35 -27.64
N ASP A 51 9.41 -13.91 -26.66
CA ASP A 51 8.61 -13.21 -25.66
C ASP A 51 9.37 -12.97 -24.35
N TYR A 52 10.63 -13.43 -24.24
CA TYR A 52 11.47 -13.17 -23.08
C TYR A 52 12.03 -11.74 -23.15
N HIS A 53 11.32 -10.84 -22.47
CA HIS A 53 11.77 -9.47 -22.26
C HIS A 53 12.66 -9.41 -21.02
N PHE A 54 13.95 -9.72 -21.19
CA PHE A 54 14.93 -9.41 -20.14
C PHE A 54 14.97 -7.89 -19.90
N CYS A 55 14.25 -7.45 -18.89
CA CYS A 55 14.17 -6.06 -18.52
C CYS A 55 15.33 -5.76 -17.58
N TRP A 56 16.46 -5.34 -18.14
CA TRP A 56 17.60 -4.80 -17.37
C TRP A 56 17.13 -3.81 -16.29
N ASP A 57 16.04 -3.11 -16.54
CA ASP A 57 15.45 -2.12 -15.64
C ASP A 57 14.80 -2.75 -14.40
N GLU A 58 14.09 -3.87 -14.52
CA GLU A 58 13.51 -4.61 -13.37
C GLU A 58 14.61 -5.17 -12.45
N LEU A 59 15.74 -5.56 -13.05
CA LEU A 59 16.88 -6.11 -12.36
C LEU A 59 17.72 -5.03 -11.67
N ILE A 60 17.88 -3.87 -12.29
CA ILE A 60 18.43 -2.67 -11.65
C ILE A 60 17.55 -2.25 -10.47
N ILE A 61 16.21 -2.25 -10.61
CA ILE A 61 15.27 -1.96 -9.53
C ILE A 61 15.41 -2.99 -8.38
N LYS A 62 15.52 -4.29 -8.69
CA LYS A 62 15.73 -5.36 -7.69
C LYS A 62 17.07 -5.23 -6.96
N LYS A 63 18.11 -4.67 -7.62
CA LYS A 63 19.42 -4.38 -7.02
C LYS A 63 19.43 -3.06 -6.23
N LEU A 64 18.67 -2.04 -6.65
CA LEU A 64 18.47 -0.79 -5.90
C LEU A 64 17.84 -1.02 -4.53
N ASN A 65 16.95 -2.02 -4.41
CA ASN A 65 16.40 -2.45 -3.12
C ASN A 65 17.43 -3.07 -2.18
N ASN A 66 18.59 -3.52 -2.68
CA ASN A 66 19.58 -4.30 -1.92
C ASN A 66 20.91 -3.56 -1.66
N ASP A 67 21.17 -2.40 -2.25
CA ASP A 67 22.45 -1.68 -2.10
C ASP A 67 22.30 -0.14 -2.19
N LEU A 68 22.10 0.46 -1.01
CA LEU A 68 21.82 1.89 -0.79
C LEU A 68 22.89 2.83 -1.37
N LEU A 69 24.17 2.43 -1.30
CA LEU A 69 25.33 3.26 -1.65
C LEU A 69 25.58 3.35 -3.16
N ASN A 70 25.14 2.34 -3.92
CA ASN A 70 25.29 2.33 -5.38
C ASN A 70 24.08 2.91 -6.12
N SER A 71 23.00 3.24 -5.41
CA SER A 71 21.76 3.75 -6.00
C SER A 71 21.95 5.01 -6.86
N GLN A 72 22.74 5.98 -6.41
CA GLN A 72 23.06 7.19 -7.18
C GLN A 72 23.85 6.89 -8.46
N LYS A 73 24.73 5.89 -8.43
CA LYS A 73 25.53 5.45 -9.60
C LYS A 73 24.66 4.71 -10.63
N TYR A 74 23.70 3.90 -10.18
CA TYR A 74 22.73 3.27 -11.07
C TYR A 74 21.73 4.29 -11.64
N LEU A 75 21.33 5.30 -10.86
CA LEU A 75 20.47 6.39 -11.33
C LEU A 75 21.16 7.25 -12.41
N SER A 76 22.46 7.52 -12.30
CA SER A 76 23.21 8.23 -13.35
C SER A 76 23.36 7.39 -14.63
N LEU A 77 23.53 6.07 -14.50
CA LEU A 77 23.51 5.11 -15.62
C LEU A 77 22.14 5.07 -16.32
N ILE A 78 21.04 5.05 -15.57
CA ILE A 78 19.67 5.04 -16.11
C ILE A 78 19.37 6.37 -16.83
N LYS A 79 19.74 7.52 -16.23
CA LYS A 79 19.62 8.86 -16.86
C LYS A 79 20.32 8.94 -18.21
N SER A 80 21.42 8.20 -18.40
CA SER A 80 22.20 8.21 -19.65
C SER A 80 21.66 7.28 -20.75
N LYS A 81 20.75 6.34 -20.42
CA LYS A 81 20.40 5.23 -21.33
C LYS A 81 18.91 5.02 -21.57
N HIS A 82 18.01 5.51 -20.71
CA HIS A 82 16.59 5.17 -20.79
C HIS A 82 15.70 6.43 -20.83
N GLU A 83 15.16 6.72 -22.01
CA GLU A 83 13.98 7.59 -22.21
C GLU A 83 12.66 6.91 -21.76
N LYS A 84 12.73 5.69 -21.21
CA LYS A 84 11.56 4.88 -20.90
C LYS A 84 10.89 5.33 -19.59
N PHE A 85 9.92 6.21 -19.77
CA PHE A 85 9.04 6.87 -18.81
C PHE A 85 8.53 6.06 -17.60
N TRP A 86 8.27 4.76 -17.76
CA TRP A 86 7.68 3.92 -16.70
C TRP A 86 8.68 3.56 -15.60
N ILE A 87 9.95 3.35 -15.98
CA ILE A 87 11.02 2.96 -15.05
C ILE A 87 11.32 4.08 -14.08
N THR A 88 11.35 5.33 -14.56
CA THR A 88 11.58 6.50 -13.71
C THR A 88 10.50 6.65 -12.64
N ILE A 89 9.24 6.30 -12.95
CA ILE A 89 8.15 6.32 -11.97
C ILE A 89 8.34 5.26 -10.88
N ASP A 90 8.79 4.06 -11.23
CA ASP A 90 9.03 3.01 -10.24
C ASP A 90 10.29 3.29 -9.40
N LEU A 91 11.30 3.96 -9.98
CA LEU A 91 12.45 4.49 -9.23
C LEU A 91 12.02 5.57 -8.23
N ILE A 92 11.11 6.46 -8.62
CA ILE A 92 10.52 7.46 -7.71
C ILE A 92 9.78 6.75 -6.57
N LYS A 93 8.94 5.75 -6.86
CA LYS A 93 8.24 4.99 -5.81
C LYS A 93 9.22 4.34 -4.85
N ASN A 94 10.24 3.67 -5.37
CA ASN A 94 11.25 3.00 -4.56
C ASN A 94 11.98 3.99 -3.64
N ALA A 95 12.49 5.10 -4.22
CA ALA A 95 13.17 6.14 -3.46
C ALA A 95 12.31 6.69 -2.31
N LEU A 96 11.01 6.84 -2.54
CA LEU A 96 10.08 7.36 -1.54
C LEU A 96 9.68 6.30 -0.51
N PHE A 97 9.19 5.13 -0.92
CA PHE A 97 8.51 4.21 0.00
C PHE A 97 9.42 3.13 0.58
N GLU A 98 10.43 2.69 -0.18
CA GLU A 98 11.38 1.68 0.30
C GLU A 98 12.59 2.35 0.96
N LEU A 99 13.10 3.43 0.36
CA LEU A 99 14.31 4.12 0.85
C LEU A 99 14.01 5.30 1.79
N SER A 100 12.76 5.76 1.85
CA SER A 100 12.38 6.95 2.63
C SER A 100 13.26 8.17 2.37
N ASN A 101 13.68 8.35 1.10
CA ASN A 101 14.54 9.44 0.66
C ASN A 101 13.79 10.36 -0.32
N SER A 102 13.12 11.36 0.24
CA SER A 102 12.35 12.34 -0.54
C SER A 102 13.20 13.16 -1.49
N GLN A 103 14.47 13.46 -1.15
CA GLN A 103 15.34 14.26 -2.00
C GLN A 103 15.66 13.54 -3.32
N ILE A 104 15.99 12.25 -3.26
CA ILE A 104 16.20 11.44 -4.47
C ILE A 104 14.91 11.40 -5.31
N GLY A 105 13.75 11.22 -4.65
CA GLY A 105 12.46 11.27 -5.33
C GLY A 105 12.24 12.58 -6.07
N ILE A 106 12.52 13.73 -5.42
CA ILE A 106 12.40 15.07 -6.01
C ILE A 106 13.33 15.22 -7.21
N ASP A 107 14.61 14.86 -7.08
CA ASP A 107 15.60 14.97 -8.15
C ASP A 107 15.21 14.14 -9.38
N LEU A 108 14.57 12.99 -9.18
CA LEU A 108 14.05 12.15 -10.25
C LEU A 108 12.82 12.77 -10.93
N ILE A 109 11.87 13.30 -10.14
CA ILE A 109 10.69 13.98 -10.66
C ILE A 109 11.08 15.19 -11.50
N ASP A 110 11.99 16.03 -11.00
CA ASP A 110 12.39 17.26 -11.66
C ASP A 110 13.17 16.99 -12.97
N SER A 111 13.82 15.82 -13.07
CA SER A 111 14.53 15.37 -14.29
C SER A 111 13.62 14.91 -15.43
N LEU A 112 12.35 14.58 -15.14
CA LEU A 112 11.38 14.21 -16.16
C LEU A 112 11.19 15.36 -17.16
N GLN A 113 11.03 15.05 -18.44
CA GLN A 113 10.74 16.08 -19.46
C GLN A 113 9.24 16.17 -19.79
N ILE A 114 8.47 15.12 -19.51
CA ILE A 114 7.02 15.06 -19.75
C ILE A 114 6.26 15.55 -18.53
N GLU A 115 5.42 16.57 -18.72
CA GLU A 115 4.62 17.22 -17.68
C GLU A 115 3.70 16.24 -16.94
N ASP A 116 2.97 15.38 -17.67
CA ASP A 116 2.05 14.39 -17.08
C ASP A 116 2.75 13.40 -16.14
N LEU A 117 3.99 13.04 -16.48
CA LEU A 117 4.80 12.17 -15.62
C LEU A 117 5.31 12.90 -14.39
N LYS A 118 5.64 14.21 -14.50
CA LYS A 118 5.95 15.04 -13.34
C LYS A 118 4.77 15.07 -12.38
N PHE A 119 3.55 15.27 -12.89
CA PHE A 119 2.36 15.26 -12.03
C PHE A 119 2.15 13.91 -11.35
N LYS A 120 2.36 12.79 -12.07
CA LYS A 120 2.31 11.46 -11.46
C LYS A 120 3.37 11.30 -10.36
N GLY A 121 4.59 11.76 -10.61
CA GLY A 121 5.67 11.78 -9.64
C GLY A 121 5.36 12.63 -8.40
N TYR A 122 4.84 13.85 -8.57
CA TYR A 122 4.44 14.70 -7.45
C TYR A 122 3.28 14.09 -6.65
N ARG A 123 2.37 13.32 -7.25
CA ARG A 123 1.33 12.59 -6.51
C ARG A 123 1.91 11.47 -5.64
N LEU A 124 2.94 10.77 -6.11
CA LEU A 124 3.68 9.80 -5.28
C LEU A 124 4.36 10.49 -4.10
N LEU A 125 5.02 11.63 -4.36
CA LEU A 125 5.65 12.46 -3.33
C LEU A 125 4.62 13.01 -2.33
N LEU A 126 3.44 13.41 -2.80
CA LEU A 126 2.32 13.85 -1.97
C LEU A 126 1.84 12.72 -1.04
N LYS A 127 1.66 11.50 -1.57
CA LYS A 127 1.32 10.32 -0.78
C LYS A 127 2.41 9.98 0.25
N TYR A 128 3.68 10.11 -0.12
CA TYR A 128 4.81 9.92 0.80
C TYR A 128 4.72 10.89 1.99
N TYR A 129 4.58 12.19 1.75
CA TYR A 129 4.46 13.17 2.84
C TYR A 129 3.19 12.96 3.67
N ALA A 130 2.09 12.52 3.04
CA ALA A 130 0.86 12.20 3.75
C ALA A 130 1.06 11.07 4.77
N LEU A 131 1.64 9.95 4.35
CA LEU A 131 1.87 8.79 5.22
C LEU A 131 2.83 9.10 6.38
N ASN A 132 3.71 10.08 6.21
CA ASN A 132 4.64 10.54 7.24
C ASN A 132 4.11 11.71 8.10
N GLY A 133 2.89 12.20 7.86
CA GLY A 133 2.32 13.33 8.61
C GLY A 133 3.00 14.68 8.33
N ASP A 134 3.76 14.81 7.24
CA ASP A 134 4.50 16.04 6.92
C ASP A 134 3.59 17.07 6.24
N LEU A 135 2.84 17.81 7.07
CA LEU A 135 1.86 18.80 6.60
C LEU A 135 2.48 19.92 5.76
N ILE A 136 3.70 20.35 6.08
CA ILE A 136 4.38 21.46 5.40
C ILE A 136 4.75 21.04 3.98
N ASN A 137 5.48 19.94 3.85
CA ASN A 137 5.89 19.47 2.52
C ASN A 137 4.72 18.90 1.71
N PHE A 138 3.69 18.37 2.36
CA PHE A 138 2.44 18.01 1.70
C PHE A 138 1.78 19.22 1.02
N LYS A 139 1.62 20.34 1.74
CA LYS A 139 1.03 21.58 1.17
C LYS A 139 1.86 22.12 0.01
N ASN A 140 3.18 22.13 0.15
CA ASN A 140 4.08 22.58 -0.91
C ASN A 140 4.00 21.70 -2.16
N THR A 141 3.91 20.37 -1.97
CA THR A 141 3.82 19.40 -3.07
C THR A 141 2.45 19.41 -3.75
N LEU A 142 1.37 19.64 -3.00
CA LEU A 142 0.01 19.70 -3.53
C LEU A 142 -0.14 20.77 -4.62
N ALA A 143 0.52 21.92 -4.44
CA ALA A 143 0.53 23.01 -5.43
C ALA A 143 1.15 22.59 -6.77
N LYS A 144 2.03 21.56 -6.77
CA LYS A 144 2.71 21.05 -7.96
C LYS A 144 1.96 19.92 -8.68
N CYS A 145 0.91 19.35 -8.08
CA CYS A 145 0.24 18.13 -8.59
C CYS A 145 -0.77 18.34 -9.74
N ASP A 146 -0.95 19.57 -10.23
CA ASP A 146 -2.05 20.07 -11.08
C ASP A 146 -3.40 19.37 -10.81
N THR A 147 -4.22 19.99 -9.97
CA THR A 147 -5.55 19.50 -9.58
C THR A 147 -6.57 19.45 -10.73
N LYS A 148 -6.23 20.00 -11.90
CA LYS A 148 -7.09 20.01 -13.10
C LYS A 148 -6.78 18.86 -14.07
N LYS A 149 -5.59 18.26 -14.03
CA LYS A 149 -5.09 17.26 -15.01
C LYS A 149 -4.77 15.89 -14.40
N GLY A 150 -5.67 15.31 -13.60
CA GLY A 150 -5.47 13.94 -13.13
C GLY A 150 -6.59 13.40 -12.25
N PRO A 151 -6.47 12.14 -11.80
CA PRO A 151 -7.47 11.51 -10.95
C PRO A 151 -7.51 12.26 -9.61
N ARG A 152 -8.53 13.11 -9.45
CA ARG A 152 -8.73 13.91 -8.24
C ARG A 152 -8.82 13.05 -6.99
N ASP A 153 -9.24 11.80 -7.16
CA ASP A 153 -9.35 10.80 -6.09
C ASP A 153 -8.00 10.43 -5.46
N GLU A 154 -6.89 10.47 -6.20
CA GLU A 154 -5.55 10.25 -5.61
C GLU A 154 -5.17 11.35 -4.62
N ILE A 155 -5.54 12.60 -4.93
CA ILE A 155 -5.30 13.76 -4.05
C ILE A 155 -6.19 13.68 -2.81
N TYR A 156 -7.44 13.27 -2.97
CA TYR A 156 -8.34 13.06 -1.84
C TYR A 156 -7.87 11.91 -0.95
N GLY A 157 -7.47 10.77 -1.54
CA GLY A 157 -6.87 9.67 -0.79
C GLY A 157 -5.61 10.09 -0.04
N ALA A 158 -4.74 10.89 -0.64
CA ALA A 158 -3.56 11.43 0.04
C ALA A 158 -3.92 12.37 1.21
N LYS A 159 -5.00 13.16 1.10
CA LYS A 159 -5.51 13.96 2.23
C LYS A 159 -6.02 13.08 3.38
N GLY A 160 -6.72 11.98 3.07
CA GLY A 160 -7.13 10.99 4.06
C GLY A 160 -5.94 10.40 4.80
N PHE A 161 -4.93 9.91 4.06
CA PHE A 161 -3.69 9.41 4.66
C PHE A 161 -2.98 10.44 5.56
N LEU A 162 -2.96 11.71 5.17
CA LEU A 162 -2.38 12.77 5.98
C LEU A 162 -3.13 12.97 7.29
N LEU A 163 -4.47 13.01 7.27
CA LEU A 163 -5.26 13.11 8.49
C LEU A 163 -5.03 11.89 9.39
N SER A 164 -5.01 10.69 8.81
CA SER A 164 -4.72 9.47 9.54
C SER A 164 -3.36 9.49 10.24
N ALA A 165 -2.31 9.95 9.55
CA ALA A 165 -0.97 10.09 10.13
C ALA A 165 -0.94 11.16 11.24
N LEU A 166 -1.57 12.31 11.02
CA LEU A 166 -1.63 13.41 12.00
C LEU A 166 -2.41 13.03 13.27
N VAL A 167 -3.45 12.20 13.19
CA VAL A 167 -4.13 11.68 14.39
C VAL A 167 -3.16 10.91 15.29
N ASN A 168 -2.26 10.11 14.70
CA ASN A 168 -1.27 9.36 15.48
C ASN A 168 -0.16 10.27 16.06
N ILE A 169 0.15 11.40 15.41
CA ILE A 169 1.24 12.30 15.81
C ILE A 169 0.76 13.38 16.78
N ASP A 170 -0.32 14.09 16.42
CA ASP A 170 -0.81 15.29 17.11
C ASP A 170 -2.09 15.03 17.94
N GLY A 171 -2.71 13.85 17.77
CA GLY A 171 -3.98 13.48 18.39
C GLY A 171 -5.21 13.89 17.57
N PHE A 172 -6.35 13.27 17.90
CA PHE A 172 -7.61 13.47 17.18
C PHE A 172 -8.07 14.93 17.17
N HIS A 173 -8.10 15.60 18.33
CA HIS A 173 -8.75 16.91 18.46
C HIS A 173 -8.11 17.97 17.53
N LYS A 174 -6.78 18.11 17.57
CA LYS A 174 -6.05 19.02 16.67
C LYS A 174 -6.25 18.68 15.20
N THR A 175 -6.24 17.38 14.88
CA THR A 175 -6.41 16.91 13.50
C THR A 175 -7.84 17.13 13.01
N TYR A 176 -8.83 16.98 13.89
CA TYR A 176 -10.23 17.28 13.60
C TYR A 176 -10.43 18.76 13.32
N GLU A 177 -9.89 19.68 14.14
CA GLU A 177 -9.92 21.12 13.86
C GLU A 177 -9.32 21.44 12.48
N LEU A 178 -8.15 20.86 12.17
CA LEU A 178 -7.50 21.01 10.87
C LEU A 178 -8.40 20.51 9.72
N SER A 179 -9.09 19.38 9.91
CA SER A 179 -10.02 18.81 8.92
C SER A 179 -11.23 19.71 8.62
N GLN A 180 -11.58 20.62 9.53
CA GLN A 180 -12.65 21.61 9.30
C GLN A 180 -12.17 22.85 8.51
N SER A 181 -10.87 23.00 8.30
CA SER A 181 -10.32 24.12 7.53
C SER A 181 -10.69 24.03 6.04
N ASN A 182 -10.67 25.17 5.34
CA ASN A 182 -10.91 25.26 3.89
C ASN A 182 -10.03 24.32 3.05
N PHE A 183 -8.89 23.89 3.60
CA PHE A 183 -7.99 22.94 2.94
C PHE A 183 -8.64 21.55 2.73
N PHE A 184 -9.53 21.13 3.64
CA PHE A 184 -10.22 19.82 3.59
C PHE A 184 -11.73 19.94 3.30
N LYS A 185 -12.28 21.17 3.35
CA LYS A 185 -13.72 21.48 3.43
C LYS A 185 -14.61 21.00 2.29
N ASN A 186 -14.07 20.66 1.12
CA ASN A 186 -14.91 20.15 0.01
C ASN A 186 -15.46 18.74 0.25
N LYS A 187 -14.95 18.00 1.26
CA LYS A 187 -15.27 16.59 1.52
C LYS A 187 -15.08 16.17 2.98
N SER A 188 -15.31 17.04 3.97
CA SER A 188 -14.98 16.71 5.38
C SER A 188 -15.72 15.47 5.91
N THR A 189 -16.91 15.14 5.38
CA THR A 189 -17.61 13.88 5.64
C THR A 189 -16.88 12.65 5.14
N ASP A 190 -16.11 12.76 4.05
CA ASP A 190 -15.41 11.62 3.43
C ASP A 190 -14.20 11.16 4.26
N TYR A 191 -13.70 12.00 5.18
CA TYR A 191 -12.50 11.71 5.99
C TYR A 191 -12.81 11.24 7.42
N ILE A 192 -14.08 10.98 7.77
CA ILE A 192 -14.46 10.56 9.13
C ILE A 192 -13.69 9.30 9.52
N LEU A 193 -13.59 8.31 8.63
CA LEU A 193 -12.84 7.09 8.91
C LEU A 193 -11.33 7.36 9.04
N ASP A 194 -10.76 8.19 8.18
CA ASP A 194 -9.33 8.55 8.26
C ASP A 194 -8.98 9.20 9.59
N LEU A 195 -9.91 9.98 10.17
CA LEU A 195 -9.76 10.63 11.48
C LEU A 195 -9.95 9.68 12.66
N THR A 196 -10.88 8.72 12.54
CA THR A 196 -11.37 7.96 13.70
C THR A 196 -10.77 6.56 13.80
N VAL A 197 -10.50 5.88 12.69
CA VAL A 197 -9.91 4.53 12.68
C VAL A 197 -8.55 4.47 13.40
N PRO A 198 -7.62 5.44 13.24
CA PRO A 198 -6.35 5.41 13.96
C PRO A 198 -6.51 5.34 15.48
N MET A 199 -7.61 5.87 16.03
CA MET A 199 -7.88 5.83 17.47
C MET A 199 -8.10 4.42 17.99
N THR A 200 -8.44 3.45 17.14
CA THR A 200 -8.69 2.07 17.57
C THR A 200 -7.42 1.28 17.93
N LYS A 201 -6.22 1.78 17.56
CA LYS A 201 -4.95 1.07 17.78
C LYS A 201 -4.55 0.94 19.25
N GLU A 202 -4.89 1.93 20.08
CA GLU A 202 -4.52 1.98 21.50
C GLU A 202 -5.73 2.21 22.43
N SER A 203 -6.93 1.96 21.90
CA SER A 203 -8.19 2.18 22.60
C SER A 203 -8.82 0.88 23.06
N ASP A 204 -9.91 1.03 23.80
CA ASP A 204 -10.84 -0.03 24.18
C ASP A 204 -12.26 0.46 23.88
N ILE A 205 -13.25 -0.40 24.14
CA ILE A 205 -14.65 -0.08 23.86
C ILE A 205 -15.14 1.10 24.71
N GLU A 206 -14.77 1.16 25.99
CA GLU A 206 -15.21 2.22 26.89
C GLU A 206 -14.69 3.58 26.44
N LYS A 207 -13.41 3.66 26.05
CA LYS A 207 -12.80 4.87 25.49
C LYS A 207 -13.43 5.28 24.18
N LEU A 208 -13.74 4.33 23.29
CA LEU A 208 -14.46 4.64 22.03
C LEU A 208 -15.87 5.14 22.30
N ASP A 209 -16.59 4.55 23.26
CA ASP A 209 -17.92 5.00 23.68
C ASP A 209 -17.86 6.43 24.20
N VAL A 210 -16.93 6.74 25.12
CA VAL A 210 -16.72 8.10 25.65
C VAL A 210 -16.39 9.07 24.53
N PHE A 211 -15.50 8.70 23.61
CA PHE A 211 -15.13 9.52 22.46
C PHE A 211 -16.33 9.83 21.56
N LEU A 212 -17.10 8.84 21.14
CA LEU A 212 -18.26 9.04 20.27
C LEU A 212 -19.35 9.88 20.95
N ASN A 213 -19.50 9.75 22.26
CA ASN A 213 -20.41 10.59 23.04
C ASN A 213 -19.94 12.05 23.14
N GLN A 214 -18.64 12.31 23.03
CA GLN A 214 -18.08 13.67 22.97
C GLN A 214 -18.23 14.31 21.58
N TYR A 215 -18.32 13.51 20.52
CA TYR A 215 -18.44 13.96 19.13
C TYR A 215 -19.66 13.32 18.42
N PRO A 216 -20.90 13.56 18.91
CA PRO A 216 -22.10 12.94 18.37
C PRO A 216 -22.34 13.26 16.89
N GLU A 217 -21.85 14.42 16.42
CA GLU A 217 -21.99 14.83 15.01
C GLU A 217 -21.27 13.91 14.03
N LEU A 218 -20.31 13.09 14.50
CA LEU A 218 -19.64 12.10 13.66
C LEU A 218 -20.59 10.95 13.32
N GLU A 219 -21.39 10.49 14.27
CA GLU A 219 -22.41 9.46 14.04
C GLU A 219 -23.63 10.00 13.29
N GLU A 220 -23.94 11.29 13.38
CA GLU A 220 -24.96 11.92 12.53
C GLU A 220 -24.55 11.90 11.05
N LYS A 221 -23.27 12.15 10.77
CA LYS A 221 -22.72 12.13 9.40
C LYS A 221 -22.46 10.72 8.89
N MET A 222 -22.07 9.81 9.77
CA MET A 222 -21.81 8.40 9.47
C MET A 222 -22.49 7.49 10.51
N PRO A 223 -23.76 7.11 10.32
CA PRO A 223 -24.52 6.31 11.29
C PRO A 223 -23.95 4.92 11.58
N THR A 224 -23.03 4.43 10.74
CA THR A 224 -22.33 3.14 10.90
C THR A 224 -20.96 3.28 11.57
N LEU A 225 -20.58 4.48 12.03
CA LEU A 225 -19.25 4.78 12.53
C LEU A 225 -18.88 3.91 13.74
N ARG A 226 -19.73 3.87 14.77
CA ARG A 226 -19.46 3.11 16.00
C ARG A 226 -19.17 1.64 15.72
N GLN A 227 -19.95 1.04 14.84
CA GLN A 227 -19.80 -0.36 14.50
C GLN A 227 -18.52 -0.59 13.69
N THR A 228 -18.19 0.34 12.78
CA THR A 228 -16.92 0.32 12.04
C THR A 228 -15.74 0.37 13.01
N LEU A 229 -15.75 1.29 13.98
CA LEU A 229 -14.68 1.41 14.96
C LEU A 229 -14.56 0.18 15.87
N TYR A 230 -15.66 -0.51 16.17
CA TYR A 230 -15.63 -1.72 17.00
C TYR A 230 -15.01 -2.90 16.24
N ILE A 231 -15.29 -3.01 14.93
CA ILE A 231 -14.65 -4.01 14.09
C ILE A 231 -13.17 -3.72 13.94
N GLU A 232 -12.81 -2.46 13.68
CA GLU A 232 -11.41 -2.05 13.60
C GLU A 232 -10.67 -2.26 14.92
N LEU A 233 -11.30 -2.02 16.07
CA LEU A 233 -10.75 -2.34 17.39
C LEU A 233 -10.40 -3.84 17.51
N VAL A 234 -11.30 -4.74 17.09
CA VAL A 234 -11.07 -6.18 17.13
C VAL A 234 -9.97 -6.61 16.14
N LYS A 235 -9.83 -5.92 14.99
CA LYS A 235 -8.80 -6.18 13.98
C LYS A 235 -7.40 -5.72 14.40
N ASN A 236 -7.32 -4.58 15.08
CA ASN A 236 -6.05 -3.93 15.41
C ASN A 236 -5.42 -4.42 16.72
N ASN A 237 -6.16 -5.16 17.54
CA ASN A 237 -5.69 -5.73 18.79
C ASN A 237 -5.55 -7.25 18.69
N ASP A 238 -4.72 -7.82 19.56
CA ASP A 238 -4.76 -9.28 19.80
C ASP A 238 -6.20 -9.70 20.11
N PHE A 239 -6.62 -10.84 19.55
CA PHE A 239 -8.01 -11.25 19.61
C PHE A 239 -8.50 -11.29 21.06
N ASN A 240 -9.45 -10.40 21.37
CA ASN A 240 -10.13 -10.32 22.65
C ASN A 240 -11.60 -10.71 22.47
N GLN A 241 -12.01 -11.78 23.15
CA GLN A 241 -13.37 -12.33 23.03
C GLN A 241 -14.45 -11.38 23.58
N GLU A 242 -14.14 -10.57 24.59
CA GLU A 242 -15.05 -9.55 25.11
C GLU A 242 -15.28 -8.46 24.06
N PHE A 243 -14.21 -7.95 23.45
CA PHE A 243 -14.29 -6.96 22.38
C PHE A 243 -15.10 -7.49 21.20
N PHE A 244 -14.83 -8.75 20.81
CA PHE A 244 -15.61 -9.42 19.77
C PHE A 244 -17.10 -9.51 20.12
N ASN A 245 -17.45 -9.93 21.33
CA ASN A 245 -18.84 -10.06 21.75
C ASN A 245 -19.57 -8.71 21.72
N ASN A 246 -18.92 -7.66 22.22
CA ASN A 246 -19.48 -6.31 22.20
C ASN A 246 -19.60 -5.79 20.76
N ALA A 247 -18.59 -5.98 19.91
CA ALA A 247 -18.67 -5.64 18.48
C ALA A 247 -19.86 -6.33 17.81
N LEU A 248 -20.04 -7.63 18.05
CA LEU A 248 -21.15 -8.38 17.49
C LEU A 248 -22.52 -7.89 18.01
N ILE A 249 -22.66 -7.59 19.30
CA ILE A 249 -23.90 -7.02 19.88
C ILE A 249 -24.25 -5.69 19.20
N TYR A 250 -23.29 -4.80 18.98
CA TYR A 250 -23.54 -3.52 18.33
C TYR A 250 -23.84 -3.67 16.83
N LEU A 251 -23.21 -4.64 16.14
CA LEU A 251 -23.56 -4.98 14.77
C LEU A 251 -24.98 -5.56 14.64
N GLU A 252 -25.40 -6.35 15.64
CA GLU A 252 -26.73 -6.93 15.70
C GLU A 252 -27.84 -5.86 15.84
N LYS A 253 -27.55 -4.73 16.50
CA LYS A 253 -28.46 -3.58 16.61
C LYS A 253 -28.72 -2.88 15.27
N ILE A 254 -27.82 -2.97 14.29
CA ILE A 254 -28.05 -2.38 12.96
C ILE A 254 -29.18 -3.17 12.26
N PRO A 255 -30.22 -2.50 11.74
CA PRO A 255 -31.23 -3.16 10.92
C PRO A 255 -30.58 -3.97 9.80
N LYS A 256 -31.04 -5.22 9.59
CA LYS A 256 -30.43 -6.13 8.62
C LYS A 256 -30.27 -5.51 7.22
N LYS A 257 -31.20 -4.63 6.80
CA LYS A 257 -31.13 -3.90 5.52
C LYS A 257 -29.92 -2.96 5.41
N ASP A 258 -29.49 -2.35 6.51
CA ASP A 258 -28.45 -1.30 6.56
C ASP A 258 -27.07 -1.86 6.97
N ARG A 259 -27.01 -3.12 7.40
CA ARG A 259 -25.76 -3.81 7.76
C ARG A 259 -24.90 -4.13 6.53
N TYR A 260 -23.61 -3.83 6.61
CA TYR A 260 -22.63 -4.31 5.64
C TYR A 260 -22.17 -5.72 6.04
N ASP A 261 -22.39 -6.69 5.16
CA ASP A 261 -22.07 -8.09 5.45
C ASP A 261 -20.56 -8.37 5.43
N TRP A 262 -19.79 -7.56 4.70
CA TRP A 262 -18.33 -7.69 4.64
C TRP A 262 -17.67 -7.34 5.98
N ASP A 263 -18.18 -6.34 6.69
CA ASP A 263 -17.78 -5.99 8.06
C ASP A 263 -17.94 -7.18 9.04
N VAL A 264 -19.07 -7.87 8.94
CA VAL A 264 -19.34 -9.08 9.73
C VAL A 264 -18.43 -10.24 9.31
N PHE A 265 -18.16 -10.37 8.02
CA PHE A 265 -17.23 -11.37 7.49
C PHE A 265 -15.81 -11.11 8.01
N GLU A 266 -15.34 -9.87 7.98
CA GLU A 266 -14.05 -9.46 8.52
C GLU A 266 -13.95 -9.79 10.01
N LEU A 267 -14.96 -9.44 10.80
CA LEU A 267 -15.03 -9.81 12.22
C LEU A 267 -14.96 -11.34 12.41
N ALA A 268 -15.62 -12.12 11.56
CA ALA A 268 -15.62 -13.58 11.62
C ALA A 268 -14.23 -14.18 11.31
N VAL A 269 -13.50 -13.65 10.32
CA VAL A 269 -12.17 -14.18 9.98
C VAL A 269 -11.10 -13.80 11.01
N THR A 270 -11.29 -12.71 11.75
CA THR A 270 -10.35 -12.28 12.80
C THR A 270 -10.31 -13.24 14.00
N THR A 271 -11.44 -13.85 14.38
CA THR A 271 -11.51 -14.66 15.61
C THR A 271 -10.84 -16.04 15.52
N LYS A 272 -10.76 -16.65 14.32
CA LYS A 272 -10.32 -18.04 14.09
C LYS A 272 -11.08 -19.12 14.90
N ASN A 273 -12.03 -18.76 15.75
CA ASN A 273 -12.86 -19.68 16.53
C ASN A 273 -14.13 -20.05 15.76
N LEU A 274 -14.32 -21.35 15.47
CA LEU A 274 -15.44 -21.84 14.67
C LEU A 274 -16.82 -21.50 15.25
N ASP A 275 -16.99 -21.48 16.57
CA ASP A 275 -18.30 -21.18 17.16
C ASP A 275 -18.63 -19.70 17.09
N LEU A 276 -17.63 -18.83 17.24
CA LEU A 276 -17.77 -17.39 17.03
C LEU A 276 -18.01 -17.06 15.54
N ILE A 277 -17.33 -17.76 14.62
CA ILE A 277 -17.59 -17.66 13.17
C ILE A 277 -19.04 -18.05 12.84
N LYS A 278 -19.54 -19.15 13.42
CA LYS A 278 -20.95 -19.57 13.23
C LYS A 278 -21.93 -18.53 13.74
N ARG A 279 -21.61 -17.80 14.83
CA ARG A 279 -22.44 -16.68 15.31
C ARG A 279 -22.48 -15.55 14.28
N CYS A 280 -21.34 -15.11 13.75
CA CYS A 280 -21.29 -14.12 12.66
C CYS A 280 -22.07 -14.58 11.42
N LYS A 281 -21.98 -15.86 11.05
CA LYS A 281 -22.72 -16.40 9.90
C LYS A 281 -24.24 -16.24 10.02
N LYS A 282 -24.79 -16.36 11.24
CA LYS A 282 -26.25 -16.20 11.48
C LYS A 282 -26.74 -14.80 11.16
N VAL A 283 -25.87 -13.80 11.33
CA VAL A 283 -26.22 -12.38 11.18
C VAL A 283 -26.00 -11.84 9.76
N LEU A 284 -25.29 -12.59 8.88
CA LEU A 284 -25.14 -12.27 7.46
C LEU A 284 -26.47 -12.35 6.71
N LYS A 285 -26.71 -11.49 5.71
CA LYS A 285 -27.89 -11.51 4.82
C LYS A 285 -27.58 -11.97 3.40
N THR A 286 -26.42 -11.59 2.89
CA THR A 286 -25.99 -11.69 1.50
C THR A 286 -25.50 -13.11 1.22
N PRO A 287 -26.14 -13.84 0.27
CA PRO A 287 -25.75 -15.21 -0.06
C PRO A 287 -24.28 -15.35 -0.48
N THR A 288 -23.76 -14.38 -1.24
CA THR A 288 -22.36 -14.36 -1.70
C THR A 288 -21.39 -14.32 -0.52
N VAL A 289 -21.60 -13.42 0.44
CA VAL A 289 -20.72 -13.31 1.63
C VAL A 289 -20.82 -14.56 2.49
N ARG A 290 -22.02 -15.14 2.65
CA ARG A 290 -22.19 -16.43 3.34
C ARG A 290 -21.44 -17.57 2.66
N LYS A 291 -21.38 -17.59 1.32
CA LYS A 291 -20.64 -18.58 0.55
C LYS A 291 -19.14 -18.44 0.76
N GLU A 292 -18.62 -17.21 0.76
CA GLU A 292 -17.21 -16.96 1.08
C GLU A 292 -16.87 -17.37 2.51
N LEU A 293 -17.74 -17.07 3.48
CA LEU A 293 -17.52 -17.50 4.87
C LEU A 293 -17.52 -19.03 5.01
N ASN A 294 -18.35 -19.75 4.25
CA ASN A 294 -18.30 -21.21 4.24
C ASN A 294 -16.97 -21.75 3.70
N LYS A 295 -16.44 -21.18 2.60
CA LYS A 295 -15.12 -21.57 2.08
C LYS A 295 -14.03 -21.36 3.12
N TYR A 296 -14.09 -20.27 3.88
CA TYR A 296 -13.19 -20.00 4.98
C TYR A 296 -13.34 -21.03 6.12
N ILE A 297 -14.56 -21.35 6.54
CA ILE A 297 -14.81 -22.40 7.54
C ILE A 297 -14.22 -23.74 7.07
N ASP A 298 -14.42 -24.11 5.80
CA ASP A 298 -13.91 -25.35 5.20
C ASP A 298 -12.38 -25.38 5.16
N SER A 299 -11.70 -24.23 4.98
CA SER A 299 -10.24 -24.17 4.96
C SER A 299 -9.63 -24.30 6.35
N ILE A 300 -10.26 -23.74 7.39
CA ILE A 300 -9.80 -23.90 8.77
C ILE A 300 -10.06 -25.32 9.27
N SER A 301 -11.17 -25.94 8.87
CA SER A 301 -11.55 -27.29 9.33
C SER A 301 -10.70 -28.43 8.73
N LYS A 302 -9.87 -28.12 7.72
CA LYS A 302 -8.97 -29.07 7.05
C LYS A 302 -7.52 -29.00 7.54
N ASN A 303 -7.20 -28.03 8.40
CA ASN A 303 -5.90 -27.87 9.06
C ASN A 303 -6.01 -28.27 10.53
#